data_AF-A0A957X492-F1
#
_entry.id   AF-A0A957X492-F1
#
_cell.length_a   1.000
_cell.length_b   1.000
_cell.length_c   1.000
_cell.angle_alpha   90.00
_cell.angle_beta   90.00
_cell.angle_gamma   90.00
#
_symmetry.space_group_name_H-M   'P 1'
#
loop_
_entity.id
_entity.type
_entity.pdbx_description
1 polymer ?
#
loop_
_entity_poly.entity_id
_entity_poly.type
_entity_poly.pdbx_seq_one_letter_code
_entity_poly.pdbx_strand_id
1 'polypeptide(L)'
;KRYSSGMYVRLAFAVAAHLEPEILLVDEVLAVGDAAFQKKCLGKMGDVAREGRTVLFVSHNMAAVENLCTRAAVLDGGTVVTFGDVEPTITTYLSQTSDLRQPVQKVSGPATLILQIAGKDGSKTDTIQTGEELTLRLDLTVSRPVSRAGVGVGIADVHGTRILTFHTHYQFIGSWAVQERCVCTIGWPES
;
A
#
# COMPACT_ATOMS: atom_id res chain seq x y z
N LYS A 1 -33.64 7.20 15.91
CA LYS A 1 -32.56 6.26 15.49
C LYS A 1 -31.63 6.06 16.70
N ARG A 2 -31.47 4.85 17.25
CA ARG A 2 -30.71 4.58 18.51
C ARG A 2 -29.42 3.75 18.33
N TYR A 3 -28.98 3.47 17.10
CA TYR A 3 -27.73 2.74 16.83
C TYR A 3 -26.67 3.68 16.22
N SER A 4 -25.41 3.51 16.63
CA SER A 4 -24.28 4.16 15.94
C SER A 4 -24.10 3.55 14.54
N SER A 5 -23.43 4.27 13.64
CA SER A 5 -23.08 3.78 12.30
C SER A 5 -22.38 2.42 12.36
N GLY A 6 -21.42 2.25 13.28
CA GLY A 6 -20.73 0.97 13.48
C GLY A 6 -21.62 -0.15 14.03
N MET A 7 -22.60 0.14 14.88
CA MET A 7 -23.55 -0.88 15.34
C MET A 7 -24.49 -1.32 14.21
N TYR A 8 -24.93 -0.38 13.38
CA TYR A 8 -25.78 -0.65 12.23
C TYR A 8 -25.07 -1.55 11.20
N VAL A 9 -23.81 -1.23 10.88
CA VAL A 9 -22.99 -2.03 9.96
C VAL A 9 -22.74 -3.43 10.51
N ARG A 10 -22.44 -3.56 11.80
CA ARG A 10 -22.24 -4.88 12.45
C ARG A 10 -23.49 -5.76 12.36
N LEU A 11 -24.67 -5.19 12.59
CA LEU A 11 -25.93 -5.91 12.47
C LEU A 11 -26.24 -6.28 11.01
N ALA A 12 -26.05 -5.35 10.06
CA ALA A 12 -26.26 -5.59 8.64
C ALA A 12 -25.36 -6.72 8.13
N PHE A 13 -24.08 -6.72 8.52
CA PHE A 13 -23.14 -7.79 8.17
C PHE A 13 -23.56 -9.12 8.80
N ALA A 14 -23.93 -9.14 10.09
CA ALA A 14 -24.37 -10.36 10.76
C ALA A 14 -25.61 -10.97 10.08
N VAL A 15 -26.57 -10.14 9.65
CA VAL A 15 -27.72 -10.61 8.86
C VAL A 15 -27.25 -11.14 7.51
N ALA A 16 -26.51 -10.36 6.72
CA ALA A 16 -26.05 -10.75 5.39
C ALA A 16 -25.24 -12.05 5.38
N ALA A 17 -24.39 -12.27 6.39
CA ALA A 17 -23.56 -13.46 6.52
C ALA A 17 -24.32 -14.74 6.94
N HIS A 18 -25.54 -14.60 7.44
CA HIS A 18 -26.45 -15.72 7.75
C HIS A 18 -27.56 -15.89 6.71
N LEU A 19 -27.66 -14.98 5.74
CA LEU A 19 -28.48 -15.21 4.56
C LEU A 19 -27.79 -16.22 3.65
N GLU A 20 -28.58 -16.89 2.83
CA GLU A 20 -28.12 -17.86 1.82
C GLU A 20 -28.28 -17.30 0.40
N PRO A 21 -27.67 -16.14 0.06
CA PRO A 21 -27.79 -15.62 -1.29
C PRO A 21 -26.90 -16.42 -2.25
N GLU A 22 -27.36 -16.57 -3.50
CA GLU A 22 -26.54 -17.11 -4.59
C GLU A 22 -25.38 -16.17 -4.94
N ILE A 23 -25.60 -14.85 -4.79
CA ILE A 23 -24.62 -13.79 -5.06
C ILE A 23 -24.58 -12.81 -3.88
N LEU A 24 -23.40 -12.63 -3.30
CA LEU A 24 -23.13 -11.66 -2.23
C LEU A 24 -22.25 -10.52 -2.75
N LEU A 25 -22.78 -9.29 -2.74
CA LEU A 25 -22.04 -8.07 -3.07
C LEU A 25 -21.55 -7.39 -1.78
N VAL A 26 -20.25 -7.12 -1.70
CA VAL A 26 -19.64 -6.40 -0.58
C VAL A 26 -18.79 -5.24 -1.10
N ASP A 27 -19.19 -4.02 -0.77
CA ASP A 27 -18.56 -2.79 -1.21
C ASP A 27 -17.90 -2.03 -0.05
N GLU A 28 -16.59 -2.21 0.16
CA GLU A 28 -15.75 -1.45 1.11
C GLU A 28 -16.28 -1.31 2.56
N VAL A 29 -17.33 -2.04 2.93
CA VAL A 29 -17.99 -1.95 4.26
C VAL A 29 -17.13 -2.59 5.35
N LEU A 30 -16.01 -3.23 4.99
CA LEU A 30 -15.11 -3.83 5.96
C LEU A 30 -14.30 -2.79 6.75
N ALA A 31 -14.29 -1.51 6.33
CA ALA A 31 -13.57 -0.45 7.06
C ALA A 31 -14.25 -0.02 8.38
N VAL A 32 -15.48 -0.46 8.66
CA VAL A 32 -16.24 -0.05 9.85
C VAL A 32 -16.28 -1.16 10.91
N GLY A 33 -15.48 -1.02 11.96
CA GLY A 33 -15.39 -1.99 13.07
C GLY A 33 -14.00 -2.00 13.71
N ASP A 34 -13.85 -2.71 14.84
CA ASP A 34 -12.52 -3.01 15.38
C ASP A 34 -11.85 -4.14 14.57
N ALA A 35 -10.53 -4.30 14.73
CA ALA A 35 -9.75 -5.31 14.00
C ALA A 35 -10.25 -6.74 14.23
N ALA A 36 -10.78 -7.04 15.42
CA ALA A 36 -11.34 -8.36 15.73
C ALA A 36 -12.63 -8.62 14.95
N PHE A 37 -13.49 -7.61 14.82
CA PHE A 37 -14.71 -7.67 14.02
C PHE A 37 -14.38 -7.80 12.53
N GLN A 38 -13.41 -7.06 12.01
CA GLN A 38 -12.95 -7.18 10.62
C GLN A 38 -12.46 -8.59 10.31
N LYS A 39 -11.62 -9.16 11.19
CA LYS A 39 -11.13 -10.55 11.04
C LYS A 39 -12.27 -11.56 11.01
N LYS A 40 -13.30 -11.37 11.86
CA LYS A 40 -14.49 -12.22 11.87
C LYS A 40 -15.29 -12.10 10.58
N CYS A 41 -15.40 -10.89 10.02
CA CYS A 41 -16.09 -10.66 8.75
C CYS A 41 -15.39 -11.32 7.58
N LEU A 42 -14.07 -11.12 7.46
CA LEU A 42 -13.24 -11.73 6.42
C LEU A 42 -13.31 -13.27 6.51
N GLY A 43 -13.21 -13.84 7.70
CA GLY A 43 -13.33 -15.29 7.91
C GLY A 43 -14.66 -15.85 7.41
N LYS A 44 -15.77 -15.20 7.80
CA LYS A 44 -17.11 -15.65 7.38
C LYS A 44 -17.34 -15.46 5.87
N MET A 45 -16.78 -14.41 5.26
CA MET A 45 -16.81 -14.25 3.80
C MET A 45 -16.05 -15.36 3.08
N GLY A 46 -14.89 -15.77 3.62
CA GLY A 46 -14.15 -16.92 3.10
C GLY A 46 -14.92 -18.24 3.21
N ASP A 47 -15.69 -18.44 4.28
CA ASP A 47 -16.58 -19.61 4.42
C ASP A 47 -17.69 -19.57 3.36
N VAL A 48 -18.36 -18.42 3.20
CA VAL A 48 -19.44 -18.22 2.20
C VAL A 48 -18.93 -18.47 0.78
N ALA A 49 -17.72 -18.01 0.44
CA ALA A 49 -17.11 -18.27 -0.86
C ALA A 49 -16.82 -19.77 -1.09
N ARG A 50 -16.44 -20.51 -0.03
CA ARG A 50 -16.18 -21.96 -0.10
C ARG A 50 -17.45 -22.82 -0.23
N GLU A 51 -18.60 -22.31 0.22
CA GLU A 51 -19.90 -22.98 0.12
C GLU A 51 -20.52 -22.96 -1.30
N GLY A 52 -19.74 -22.60 -2.33
CA GLY A 52 -20.18 -22.61 -3.74
C GLY A 52 -20.98 -21.37 -4.16
N ARG A 53 -20.91 -20.30 -3.37
CA ARG A 53 -21.62 -19.03 -3.62
C ARG A 53 -20.71 -18.04 -4.33
N THR A 54 -21.30 -17.14 -5.11
CA THR A 54 -20.53 -16.08 -5.78
C THR A 54 -20.39 -14.87 -4.86
N VAL A 55 -19.16 -14.43 -4.59
CA VAL A 55 -18.88 -13.21 -3.83
C VAL A 55 -18.25 -12.18 -4.74
N LEU A 56 -18.90 -11.03 -4.89
CA LEU A 56 -18.34 -9.85 -5.55
C LEU A 56 -17.85 -8.89 -4.48
N PHE A 57 -16.52 -8.75 -4.38
CA PHE A 57 -15.86 -7.96 -3.35
C PHE A 57 -15.18 -6.74 -3.99
N VAL A 58 -15.49 -5.55 -3.49
CA VAL A 58 -14.86 -4.30 -3.87
C VAL A 58 -14.07 -3.79 -2.68
N SER A 59 -12.75 -3.66 -2.85
CA SER A 59 -11.89 -3.08 -1.82
C SER A 59 -10.58 -2.52 -2.40
N HIS A 60 -10.03 -1.51 -1.72
CA HIS A 60 -8.65 -1.05 -1.90
C HIS A 60 -7.62 -1.82 -1.04
N ASN A 61 -8.05 -2.75 -0.18
CA ASN A 61 -7.16 -3.59 0.62
C ASN A 61 -6.72 -4.84 -0.17
N MET A 62 -5.53 -4.78 -0.76
CA MET A 62 -5.02 -5.85 -1.63
C MET A 62 -4.77 -7.17 -0.88
N ALA A 63 -4.37 -7.12 0.39
CA ALA A 63 -4.23 -8.32 1.21
C ALA A 63 -5.58 -9.03 1.42
N ALA A 64 -6.68 -8.28 1.57
CA ALA A 64 -8.01 -8.86 1.66
C ALA A 64 -8.46 -9.46 0.31
N VAL A 65 -8.20 -8.77 -0.81
CA VAL A 65 -8.51 -9.26 -2.16
C VAL A 65 -7.75 -10.56 -2.44
N GLU A 66 -6.46 -10.62 -2.13
CA GLU A 66 -5.64 -11.83 -2.30
C GLU A 66 -6.13 -13.03 -1.49
N ASN A 67 -6.56 -12.80 -0.24
CA ASN A 67 -7.02 -13.88 0.62
C ASN A 67 -8.44 -14.38 0.31
N LEU A 68 -9.30 -13.55 -0.28
CA LEU A 68 -10.73 -13.84 -0.45
C LEU A 68 -11.16 -14.10 -1.88
N CYS A 69 -10.45 -13.57 -2.87
CA CYS A 69 -10.85 -13.66 -4.27
C CYS A 69 -10.01 -14.72 -5.00
N THR A 70 -10.63 -15.39 -5.96
CA THR A 70 -9.93 -16.25 -6.93
C THR A 70 -9.63 -15.52 -8.23
N ARG A 71 -10.41 -14.47 -8.52
CA ARG A 71 -10.24 -13.58 -9.68
C ARG A 71 -10.50 -12.14 -9.28
N ALA A 72 -9.85 -11.20 -9.95
CA ALA A 72 -10.03 -9.77 -9.71
C ALA A 72 -10.16 -9.02 -11.03
N ALA A 73 -10.82 -7.86 -10.99
CA ALA A 73 -10.88 -6.88 -12.08
C ALA A 73 -10.36 -5.53 -11.58
N VAL A 74 -9.58 -4.83 -12.40
CA VAL A 74 -9.21 -3.43 -12.18
C VAL A 74 -10.03 -2.54 -13.09
N LEU A 75 -10.65 -1.52 -12.51
CA LEU A 75 -11.38 -0.51 -13.25
C LEU A 75 -10.61 0.82 -13.27
N ASP A 76 -10.52 1.43 -14.44
CA ASP A 76 -10.00 2.79 -14.63
C ASP A 76 -10.94 3.55 -15.58
N GLY A 77 -11.34 4.77 -15.20
CA GLY A 77 -12.26 5.59 -15.98
C GLY A 77 -13.61 4.90 -16.31
N GLY A 78 -14.07 3.95 -15.49
CA GLY A 78 -15.28 3.17 -15.75
C GLY A 78 -15.09 2.00 -16.74
N THR A 79 -13.86 1.69 -17.13
CA THR A 79 -13.52 0.58 -18.03
C THR A 79 -12.70 -0.48 -17.30
N VAL A 80 -12.90 -1.76 -17.64
CA VAL A 80 -12.10 -2.85 -17.09
C VAL A 80 -10.75 -2.87 -17.81
N VAL A 81 -9.69 -2.53 -17.09
CA VAL A 81 -8.32 -2.50 -17.62
C VAL A 81 -7.70 -3.89 -17.62
N THR A 82 -7.94 -4.66 -16.57
CA THR A 82 -7.48 -6.04 -16.45
C THR A 82 -8.49 -6.88 -15.68
N PHE A 83 -8.59 -8.15 -16.03
CA PHE A 83 -9.43 -9.13 -15.36
C PHE A 83 -8.82 -10.52 -15.49
N GLY A 84 -8.63 -11.20 -14.37
CA GLY A 84 -7.95 -12.50 -14.37
C GLY A 84 -7.64 -12.98 -12.97
N ASP A 85 -6.58 -13.78 -12.86
CA ASP A 85 -6.06 -14.24 -11.58
C ASP A 85 -5.66 -13.06 -10.68
N VAL A 86 -5.82 -13.23 -9.37
CA VAL A 86 -5.72 -12.13 -8.42
C VAL A 86 -4.32 -11.53 -8.37
N GLU A 87 -3.27 -12.35 -8.29
CA GLU A 87 -1.90 -11.87 -8.11
C GLU A 87 -1.39 -10.98 -9.28
N PRO A 88 -1.51 -11.36 -10.57
CA PRO A 88 -1.17 -10.48 -11.68
C PRO A 88 -2.04 -9.21 -11.73
N THR A 89 -3.30 -9.34 -11.34
CA THR A 89 -4.27 -8.24 -11.34
C THR A 89 -3.94 -7.20 -10.26
N ILE A 90 -3.60 -7.65 -9.04
CA ILE A 90 -3.12 -6.78 -7.95
C ILE A 90 -1.83 -6.07 -8.37
N THR A 91 -0.90 -6.79 -8.98
CA THR A 91 0.35 -6.19 -9.49
C THR A 91 0.07 -5.06 -10.49
N THR A 92 -0.92 -5.27 -11.37
CA THR A 92 -1.35 -4.25 -12.33
C THR A 92 -1.98 -3.06 -11.63
N TYR A 93 -2.91 -3.28 -10.70
CA TYR A 93 -3.54 -2.22 -9.91
C TYR A 93 -2.53 -1.36 -9.15
N LEU A 94 -1.61 -2.01 -8.44
CA LEU A 94 -0.55 -1.32 -7.70
C LEU A 94 0.31 -0.50 -8.64
N SER A 95 0.65 -1.02 -9.82
CA SER A 95 1.44 -0.25 -10.78
C SER A 95 0.76 0.99 -11.39
N GLN A 96 -0.57 1.04 -11.38
CA GLN A 96 -1.35 2.20 -11.86
C GLN A 96 -1.56 3.23 -10.76
N THR A 97 -1.79 2.75 -9.54
CA THR A 97 -2.05 3.61 -8.36
C THR A 97 -0.77 4.16 -7.74
N SER A 98 0.34 3.49 -7.99
CA SER A 98 1.62 3.88 -7.45
C SER A 98 2.50 4.42 -8.58
N ASP A 99 2.95 5.66 -8.43
CA ASP A 99 4.04 6.25 -9.21
C ASP A 99 5.40 5.50 -9.04
N LEU A 100 5.37 4.26 -8.52
CA LEU A 100 6.52 3.43 -8.18
C LEU A 100 7.21 2.80 -9.39
N ARG A 101 6.62 2.88 -10.59
CA ARG A 101 7.27 2.42 -11.84
C ARG A 101 8.21 3.44 -12.46
N GLN A 102 8.34 4.63 -11.90
CA GLN A 102 9.43 5.53 -12.25
C GLN A 102 10.44 5.55 -11.10
N PRO A 103 11.70 5.13 -11.32
CA PRO A 103 12.76 5.58 -10.42
C PRO A 103 12.72 7.10 -10.50
N VAL A 104 12.26 7.73 -9.42
CA VAL A 104 12.19 9.18 -9.25
C VAL A 104 11.14 9.86 -10.11
N GLN A 105 9.92 9.97 -9.59
CA GLN A 105 9.03 11.04 -10.04
C GLN A 105 9.44 12.37 -9.41
N LYS A 106 9.86 13.26 -10.29
CA LYS A 106 10.19 14.66 -10.09
C LYS A 106 8.95 15.39 -9.54
N VAL A 107 8.84 15.57 -8.24
CA VAL A 107 7.70 16.28 -7.63
C VAL A 107 7.96 17.79 -7.66
N SER A 108 6.99 18.52 -8.22
CA SER A 108 6.92 19.99 -8.33
C SER A 108 7.43 20.70 -7.07
N GLY A 109 8.44 21.54 -7.26
CA GLY A 109 9.06 22.30 -6.18
C GLY A 109 10.47 22.79 -6.52
N PRO A 110 11.12 23.52 -5.61
CA PRO A 110 12.50 23.97 -5.74
C PRO A 110 13.55 22.86 -5.63
N ALA A 111 13.16 21.59 -5.56
CA ALA A 111 14.09 20.50 -5.32
C ALA A 111 13.76 19.28 -6.18
N THR A 112 14.80 18.56 -6.59
CA THR A 112 14.72 17.26 -7.26
C THR A 112 15.31 16.24 -6.31
N LEU A 113 14.58 15.17 -5.99
CA LEU A 113 15.05 14.09 -5.13
C LEU A 113 15.22 12.83 -5.97
N ILE A 114 16.42 12.27 -6.03
CA ILE A 114 16.68 10.99 -6.69
C ILE A 114 16.89 9.92 -5.62
N LEU A 115 16.03 8.89 -5.61
CA LEU A 115 16.19 7.69 -4.79
C LEU A 115 16.83 6.59 -5.65
N GLN A 116 17.91 6.01 -5.15
CA GLN A 116 18.51 4.80 -5.70
C GLN A 116 18.56 3.74 -4.61
N ILE A 117 18.22 2.51 -4.98
CA ILE A 117 18.33 1.35 -4.11
C ILE A 117 19.51 0.53 -4.63
N ALA A 118 20.40 0.15 -3.72
CA ALA A 118 21.52 -0.73 -4.02
C ALA A 118 21.53 -1.94 -3.08
N GLY A 119 21.84 -3.11 -3.63
CA GLY A 119 22.05 -4.33 -2.84
C GLY A 119 23.38 -4.29 -2.07
N LYS A 120 23.67 -5.37 -1.34
CA LYS A 120 24.91 -5.54 -0.55
C LYS A 120 26.20 -5.31 -1.35
N ASP A 121 26.19 -5.68 -2.62
CA ASP A 121 27.32 -5.55 -3.55
C ASP A 121 27.42 -4.15 -4.21
N GLY A 122 26.49 -3.25 -3.88
CA GLY A 122 26.38 -1.93 -4.50
C GLY A 122 25.72 -1.93 -5.88
N SER A 123 25.23 -3.09 -6.36
CA SER A 123 24.47 -3.17 -7.61
C SER A 123 23.12 -2.47 -7.47
N LYS A 124 22.70 -1.75 -8.51
CA LYS A 124 21.37 -1.14 -8.54
C LYS A 124 20.32 -2.23 -8.63
N THR A 125 19.34 -2.19 -7.74
CA THR A 125 18.20 -3.10 -7.74
C THR A 125 16.92 -2.31 -7.47
N ASP A 126 15.78 -2.85 -7.89
CA ASP A 126 14.44 -2.38 -7.53
C ASP A 126 13.72 -3.32 -6.56
N THR A 127 14.31 -4.49 -6.29
CA THR A 127 13.75 -5.56 -5.47
C THR A 127 14.80 -6.10 -4.49
N ILE A 128 14.40 -6.43 -3.28
CA ILE A 128 15.26 -7.02 -2.23
C ILE A 128 14.50 -8.13 -1.50
N GLN A 129 15.19 -9.18 -1.07
CA GLN A 129 14.60 -10.24 -0.25
C GLN A 129 14.72 -9.91 1.24
N THR A 130 13.80 -10.45 2.05
CA THR A 130 13.86 -10.32 3.52
C THR A 130 15.16 -10.91 4.05
N GLY A 131 15.90 -10.13 4.84
CA GLY A 131 17.21 -10.52 5.40
C GLY A 131 18.42 -10.06 4.59
N GLU A 132 18.21 -9.50 3.40
CA GLU A 132 19.30 -8.90 2.62
C GLU A 132 19.61 -7.48 3.11
N GLU A 133 20.90 -7.11 3.02
CA GLU A 133 21.34 -5.74 3.24
C GLU A 133 20.94 -4.87 2.05
N LEU A 134 20.34 -3.72 2.35
CA LEU A 134 19.93 -2.72 1.37
C LEU A 134 20.61 -1.39 1.70
N THR A 135 21.01 -0.65 0.66
CA THR A 135 21.47 0.72 0.77
C THR A 135 20.51 1.65 0.03
N LEU A 136 19.97 2.64 0.73
CA LEU A 136 19.15 3.70 0.14
C LEU A 136 20.00 4.94 -0.08
N ARG A 137 20.15 5.37 -1.32
CA ARG A 137 20.86 6.60 -1.67
C ARG A 137 19.89 7.67 -2.11
N LEU A 138 19.93 8.81 -1.42
CA LEU A 138 19.06 9.96 -1.66
C LEU A 138 19.85 11.15 -2.19
N ASP A 139 19.89 11.33 -3.50
CA ASP A 139 20.52 12.51 -4.10
C ASP A 139 19.47 13.65 -4.21
N LEU A 140 19.43 14.56 -3.23
CA LEU A 140 18.57 15.75 -3.26
C LEU A 140 19.33 16.94 -3.88
N THR A 141 18.79 17.53 -4.94
CA THR A 141 19.30 18.75 -5.55
C THR A 141 18.30 19.88 -5.40
N VAL A 142 18.70 20.96 -4.74
CA VAL A 142 17.87 22.13 -4.51
C VAL A 142 18.27 23.25 -5.50
N SER A 143 17.30 23.78 -6.26
CA SER A 143 17.51 24.85 -7.26
C SER A 143 17.37 26.26 -6.69
N ARG A 144 16.70 26.42 -5.55
CA ARG A 144 16.61 27.68 -4.78
C ARG A 144 16.46 27.37 -3.29
N PRO A 145 16.96 28.20 -2.36
CA PRO A 145 16.91 27.93 -0.92
C PRO A 145 15.51 27.52 -0.44
N VAL A 146 15.45 26.46 0.37
CA VAL A 146 14.20 25.94 0.94
C VAL A 146 14.28 26.00 2.46
N SER A 147 13.40 26.79 3.08
CA SER A 147 13.19 26.77 4.52
C SER A 147 12.17 25.69 4.87
N ARG A 148 12.45 24.87 5.88
CA ARG A 148 11.54 23.81 6.37
C ARG A 148 11.28 22.65 5.42
N ALA A 149 12.33 22.19 4.74
CA ALA A 149 12.26 20.96 3.96
C ALA A 149 12.21 19.72 4.87
N GLY A 150 11.28 18.82 4.59
CA GLY A 150 11.27 17.46 5.11
C GLY A 150 11.49 16.48 3.97
N VAL A 151 12.44 15.57 4.13
CA VAL A 151 12.67 14.42 3.25
C VAL A 151 12.17 13.17 3.96
N GLY A 152 11.40 12.35 3.24
CA GLY A 152 10.94 11.06 3.71
C GLY A 152 11.16 9.95 2.68
N VAL A 153 11.46 8.76 3.18
CA VAL A 153 11.51 7.53 2.39
C VAL A 153 10.61 6.54 3.07
N GLY A 154 9.74 5.87 2.33
CA GLY A 154 9.00 4.76 2.90
C GLY A 154 9.13 3.51 2.07
N ILE A 155 9.12 2.39 2.78
CA ILE A 155 9.18 1.03 2.25
C ILE A 155 7.78 0.43 2.42
N ALA A 156 7.24 -0.13 1.34
CA ALA A 156 5.98 -0.84 1.34
C ALA A 156 6.22 -2.31 0.98
N ASP A 157 5.31 -3.19 1.41
CA ASP A 157 5.29 -4.58 0.95
C ASP A 157 4.79 -4.68 -0.50
N VAL A 158 4.77 -5.90 -1.02
CA VAL A 158 4.27 -6.22 -2.37
C VAL A 158 2.78 -5.93 -2.56
N HIS A 159 2.02 -5.74 -1.47
CA HIS A 159 0.61 -5.39 -1.48
C HIS A 159 0.36 -3.89 -1.35
N GLY A 160 1.42 -3.07 -1.28
CA GLY A 160 1.34 -1.62 -1.09
C GLY A 160 1.13 -1.18 0.37
N THR A 161 1.14 -2.10 1.33
CA THR A 161 1.06 -1.77 2.75
C THR A 161 2.37 -1.13 3.19
N ARG A 162 2.29 0.05 3.82
CA ARG A 162 3.49 0.73 4.32
C ARG A 162 4.10 -0.06 5.49
N ILE A 163 5.29 -0.62 5.29
CA ILE A 163 6.06 -1.31 6.35
C ILE A 163 6.76 -0.27 7.23
N LEU A 164 7.41 0.71 6.61
CA LEU A 164 8.26 1.67 7.31
C LEU A 164 8.27 3.01 6.60
N THR A 165 8.32 4.11 7.37
CA THR A 165 8.54 5.46 6.83
C THR A 165 9.61 6.17 7.63
N PHE A 166 10.76 6.41 7.01
CA PHE A 166 11.76 7.36 7.46
C PHE A 166 11.30 8.76 7.09
N HIS A 167 11.37 9.68 8.05
CA HIS A 167 11.17 11.09 7.80
C HIS A 167 12.22 11.86 8.58
N THR A 168 12.78 12.88 7.96
CA THR A 168 13.68 13.81 8.65
C THR A 168 12.86 14.70 9.57
N HIS A 169 12.76 14.33 10.85
CA HIS A 169 12.17 15.18 11.87
C HIS A 169 13.23 16.18 12.38
N TYR A 170 13.36 17.31 11.67
CA TYR A 170 13.86 18.60 12.16
C TYR A 170 14.93 18.60 13.27
N GLN A 171 16.05 17.91 13.09
CA GLN A 171 17.32 18.40 13.65
C GLN A 171 17.94 19.31 12.59
N PHE A 172 17.88 20.62 12.85
CA PHE A 172 18.35 21.70 12.01
C PHE A 172 19.71 21.39 11.35
N ILE A 173 19.71 21.26 10.02
CA ILE A 173 20.87 21.60 9.19
C ILE A 173 20.54 22.98 8.62
N GLY A 174 21.27 24.01 9.06
CA GLY A 174 20.84 25.42 9.02
C GLY A 174 20.42 25.99 7.65
N SER A 175 20.90 25.41 6.56
CA SER A 175 20.49 25.71 5.19
C SER A 175 21.08 24.65 4.27
N TRP A 176 20.27 24.03 3.40
CA TRP A 176 20.83 23.22 2.32
C TRP A 176 21.40 24.16 1.26
N ALA A 177 22.72 24.16 1.08
CA ALA A 177 23.33 24.85 -0.04
C ALA A 177 22.99 24.11 -1.36
N VAL A 178 22.97 24.86 -2.46
CA VAL A 178 22.78 24.30 -3.81
C VAL A 178 23.88 23.25 -4.05
N GLN A 179 23.50 22.02 -4.43
CA GLN A 179 24.37 20.84 -4.72
C GLN A 179 24.81 19.91 -3.56
N GLU A 180 24.24 20.02 -2.35
CA GLU A 180 24.57 19.06 -1.28
C GLU A 180 23.98 17.66 -1.51
N ARG A 181 24.76 16.61 -1.23
CA ARG A 181 24.33 15.20 -1.31
C ARG A 181 24.22 14.61 0.10
N CYS A 182 23.14 13.87 0.37
CA CYS A 182 22.94 13.15 1.63
C CYS A 182 22.94 11.64 1.36
N VAL A 183 23.77 10.88 2.06
CA VAL A 183 23.76 9.40 1.97
C VAL A 183 23.28 8.87 3.32
N CYS A 184 22.19 8.10 3.30
CA CYS A 184 21.62 7.48 4.50
C CYS A 184 21.70 5.95 4.36
N THR A 185 22.61 5.32 5.09
CA THR A 185 22.72 3.86 5.12
C THR A 185 21.88 3.33 6.28
N ILE A 186 20.92 2.45 5.99
CA ILE A 186 20.10 1.77 7.00
C ILE A 186 20.60 0.33 7.08
N GLY A 187 21.22 -0.03 8.22
CA GLY A 187 21.58 -1.41 8.54
C GLY A 187 20.49 -2.05 9.39
N TRP A 188 20.22 -3.34 9.16
CA TRP A 188 19.36 -4.13 10.03
C TRP A 188 20.14 -4.59 11.27
N PRO A 189 19.53 -4.66 12.46
CA PRO A 189 20.18 -5.28 13.61
C PRO A 189 20.48 -6.75 13.31
N GLU A 190 21.73 -7.18 13.55
CA GLU A 190 22.10 -8.60 13.51
C GLU A 190 21.26 -9.36 14.54
N SER A 191 20.70 -10.50 14.12
CA SER A 191 19.90 -11.41 14.96
C SER A 191 20.73 -12.08 16.05
#